data_AF-A0A975EK28-F1
#
_entry.id   AF-A0A975EK28-F1
#
_cell.length_a   1.000
_cell.length_b   1.000
_cell.length_c   1.000
_cell.angle_alpha   90.00
_cell.angle_beta   90.00
_cell.angle_gamma   90.00
#
_symmetry.space_group_name_H-M   'P 1'
#
loop_
_entity.id
_entity.type
_entity.pdbx_description
1 polymer ?
#
loop_
_entity_poly.entity_id
_entity_poly.type
_entity_poly.pdbx_seq_one_letter_code
_entity_poly.pdbx_strand_id
1 'polypeptide(L)'
;MKLHTEDPRLTAYILGELPPEEALAVEHAVAGDPSLRMVVAEAEKAQSQLTGLLGGGRDTLLPRQRDNIRRAAKEAARNGKVVQLGSHRKARKSWVVPFAAAAAIAAGIFILTKIPATKGGGKGVSGNSANNAAPPSAMPDAVPRDGTAGAIRLPLRAGKESLAKISSAVRIASRKPSADEVSVPEMLNAFPLRANAAVALKGGCKLGAEIIPCPWKPSGSLILIEVRGAKDGERSLSVEYKADAGSVISHKLLGYPPASGSAANPAASRMSPNSTMLLVLEVNSRSENLGRLAWSVDGSPAPSIPLLRNPEQEPSDDARFAALVCGFGLWLRGEDAASLDETMVLGLAREVAADGLVPDRYDFLDLVDQAVKLE
;
A
#
# COMPACT_ATOMS: atom_id res chain seq x y z
N MET A 1 -24.07 -34.66 22.68
CA MET A 1 -24.79 -34.49 21.40
C MET A 1 -25.11 -35.88 20.85
N LYS A 2 -26.31 -36.13 20.30
CA LYS A 2 -26.59 -37.39 19.61
C LYS A 2 -26.22 -37.21 18.13
N LEU A 3 -25.17 -37.89 17.69
CA LEU A 3 -24.72 -37.97 16.30
C LEU A 3 -25.07 -39.36 15.76
N HIS A 4 -25.32 -39.45 14.46
CA HIS A 4 -25.40 -40.71 13.74
C HIS A 4 -24.37 -40.71 12.61
N THR A 5 -24.13 -41.87 11.99
CA THR A 5 -23.09 -42.06 10.96
C THR A 5 -23.27 -41.14 9.74
N GLU A 6 -24.51 -40.85 9.35
CA GLU A 6 -24.83 -39.98 8.21
C GLU A 6 -25.03 -38.50 8.57
N ASP A 7 -24.54 -38.05 9.74
CA ASP A 7 -24.78 -36.68 10.19
C ASP A 7 -23.86 -35.71 9.41
N PRO A 8 -24.41 -34.68 8.72
CA PRO A 8 -23.61 -33.75 7.93
C PRO A 8 -22.56 -32.99 8.76
N ARG A 9 -22.73 -32.92 10.09
CA ARG A 9 -21.76 -32.30 10.99
C ARG A 9 -20.44 -33.09 11.08
N LEU A 10 -20.43 -34.39 10.79
CA LEU A 10 -19.17 -35.16 10.72
C LEU A 10 -18.31 -34.70 9.54
N THR A 11 -18.93 -34.46 8.39
CA THR A 11 -18.22 -33.92 7.22
C THR A 11 -17.75 -32.48 7.47
N ALA A 12 -18.61 -31.62 8.03
CA ALA A 12 -18.23 -30.25 8.39
C ALA A 12 -17.09 -30.21 9.44
N TYR A 13 -17.06 -31.17 10.37
CA TYR A 13 -15.96 -31.33 11.32
C TYR A 13 -14.63 -31.62 10.61
N ILE A 14 -14.64 -32.59 9.67
CA ILE A 14 -13.44 -33.00 8.91
C ILE A 14 -12.92 -31.88 8.00
N LEU A 15 -13.82 -31.07 7.45
CA LEU A 15 -13.47 -29.91 6.63
C LEU A 15 -13.04 -28.68 7.45
N GLY A 16 -13.17 -28.72 8.78
CA GLY A 16 -12.82 -27.60 9.67
C GLY A 16 -13.82 -26.43 9.60
N GLU A 17 -15.06 -26.69 9.19
CA GLU A 17 -16.10 -25.67 9.02
C GLU A 17 -16.92 -25.44 10.30
N LEU A 18 -16.81 -26.33 11.30
CA LEU A 18 -17.55 -26.19 12.54
C LEU A 18 -16.95 -25.12 13.48
N PRO A 19 -17.79 -24.37 14.20
CA PRO A 19 -17.31 -23.50 15.27
C PRO A 19 -16.68 -24.33 16.41
N PRO A 20 -15.75 -23.75 17.19
CA PRO A 20 -14.96 -24.50 18.18
C PRO A 20 -15.80 -25.28 19.20
N GLU A 21 -16.95 -24.73 19.61
CA GLU A 21 -17.85 -25.38 20.58
C GLU A 21 -18.53 -26.62 20.00
N GLU A 22 -18.90 -26.61 18.72
CA GLU A 22 -19.50 -27.76 18.04
C GLU A 22 -18.46 -28.81 17.67
N ALA A 23 -17.26 -28.38 17.26
CA ALA A 23 -16.15 -29.29 17.02
C ALA A 23 -15.80 -30.12 18.27
N LEU A 24 -15.73 -29.48 19.45
CA LEU A 24 -15.55 -30.17 20.73
C LEU A 24 -16.68 -31.15 21.04
N ALA A 25 -17.92 -30.79 20.72
CA ALA A 25 -19.07 -31.68 20.91
C ALA A 25 -19.04 -32.90 19.97
N VAL A 26 -18.55 -32.72 18.73
CA VAL A 26 -18.30 -33.82 17.78
C VAL A 26 -17.16 -34.71 18.28
N GLU A 27 -16.04 -34.13 18.72
CA GLU A 27 -14.89 -34.88 19.27
C GLU A 27 -15.29 -35.77 20.44
N HIS A 28 -16.05 -35.22 21.40
CA HIS A 28 -16.55 -35.99 22.54
C HIS A 28 -17.49 -37.12 22.11
N ALA A 29 -18.36 -36.89 21.12
CA ALA A 29 -19.27 -37.91 20.62
C ALA A 29 -18.53 -39.01 19.85
N VAL A 30 -17.55 -38.65 19.00
CA VAL A 30 -16.68 -39.58 18.28
C VAL A 30 -15.85 -40.41 19.25
N ALA A 31 -15.29 -39.81 20.31
CA ALA A 31 -14.54 -40.55 21.32
C ALA A 31 -15.39 -41.62 22.04
N GLY A 32 -16.69 -41.37 22.22
CA GLY A 32 -17.63 -42.27 22.88
C GLY A 32 -18.24 -43.36 22.01
N ASP A 33 -18.15 -43.27 20.68
CA ASP A 33 -18.81 -44.18 19.74
C ASP A 33 -17.84 -44.79 18.71
N PRO A 34 -17.58 -46.12 18.76
CA PRO A 34 -16.74 -46.80 17.77
C PRO A 34 -17.20 -46.62 16.32
N SER A 35 -18.51 -46.54 16.06
CA SER A 35 -19.06 -46.45 14.71
C SER A 35 -18.75 -45.08 14.10
N LEU A 36 -18.88 -44.01 14.88
CA LEU A 36 -18.52 -42.66 14.46
C LEU A 36 -17.01 -42.54 14.19
N ARG A 37 -16.16 -43.20 15.00
CA ARG A 37 -14.71 -43.23 14.75
C ARG A 37 -14.35 -43.83 13.40
N MET A 38 -15.03 -44.90 12.98
CA MET A 38 -14.76 -45.51 11.68
C MET A 38 -15.14 -44.57 10.53
N VAL A 39 -16.30 -43.90 10.62
CA VAL A 39 -16.76 -42.96 9.59
C VAL A 39 -15.79 -41.77 9.46
N VAL A 40 -15.36 -41.20 10.59
CA VAL A 40 -14.38 -40.10 10.58
C VAL A 40 -13.05 -40.55 9.97
N ALA A 41 -12.53 -41.72 10.37
CA ALA A 41 -11.29 -42.26 9.83
C ALA A 41 -11.38 -42.55 8.31
N GLU A 42 -12.52 -43.03 7.83
CA GLU A 42 -12.75 -43.27 6.39
C GLU A 42 -12.78 -41.97 5.60
N ALA A 43 -13.49 -40.96 6.09
CA ALA A 43 -13.59 -39.66 5.44
C ALA A 43 -12.26 -38.88 5.47
N GLU A 44 -11.48 -38.93 6.56
CA GLU A 44 -10.11 -38.40 6.61
C GLU A 44 -9.19 -39.09 5.58
N LYS A 45 -9.33 -40.41 5.43
CA LYS A 45 -8.59 -41.16 4.40
C LYS A 45 -8.96 -40.71 3.00
N ALA A 46 -10.24 -40.53 2.69
CA ALA A 46 -10.70 -40.01 1.41
C ALA A 46 -10.18 -38.59 1.12
N GLN A 47 -10.22 -37.69 2.12
CA GLN A 47 -9.66 -36.35 2.02
C GLN A 47 -8.16 -36.40 1.72
N SER A 48 -7.39 -37.25 2.42
CA SER A 48 -5.95 -37.40 2.19
C SER A 48 -5.61 -37.86 0.76
N GLN A 49 -6.45 -38.74 0.18
CA GLN A 49 -6.30 -39.20 -1.19
C GLN A 49 -6.58 -38.07 -2.20
N LEU A 50 -7.65 -37.30 -1.98
CA LEU A 50 -7.99 -36.14 -2.82
C LEU A 50 -6.90 -35.07 -2.77
N THR A 51 -6.39 -34.74 -1.57
CA THR A 51 -5.26 -33.81 -1.42
C THR A 51 -4.01 -34.33 -2.12
N GLY A 52 -3.75 -35.65 -2.08
CA GLY A 52 -2.65 -36.26 -2.83
C GLY A 52 -2.80 -36.14 -4.35
N LEU A 53 -4.01 -36.39 -4.87
CA LEU A 53 -4.31 -36.36 -6.30
C LEU A 53 -4.36 -34.95 -6.89
N LEU A 54 -4.90 -33.97 -6.15
CA LEU A 54 -5.04 -32.58 -6.58
C LEU A 54 -3.74 -31.78 -6.53
N GLY A 55 -2.59 -32.46 -6.55
CA GLY A 55 -1.30 -31.80 -6.52
C GLY A 55 -0.95 -31.31 -5.12
N GLY A 56 -1.07 -32.20 -4.13
CA GLY A 56 -0.31 -32.15 -2.88
C GLY A 56 1.21 -32.27 -3.12
N GLY A 57 1.73 -31.52 -4.10
CA GLY A 57 3.04 -30.92 -3.97
C GLY A 57 2.98 -30.23 -2.61
N ARG A 58 3.60 -30.88 -1.62
CA ARG A 58 3.93 -30.22 -0.38
C ARG A 58 4.56 -28.92 -0.83
N ASP A 59 3.89 -27.79 -0.61
CA ASP A 59 4.55 -26.51 -0.49
C ASP A 59 5.52 -26.72 0.65
N THR A 60 6.68 -27.25 0.30
CA THR A 60 7.76 -27.45 1.23
C THR A 60 8.12 -26.04 1.59
N LEU A 61 7.72 -25.65 2.80
CA LEU A 61 8.07 -24.36 3.37
C LEU A 61 9.49 -24.03 2.97
N LEU A 62 9.68 -22.89 2.32
CA LEU A 62 10.98 -22.44 1.87
C LEU A 62 11.96 -22.49 3.06
N PRO A 63 13.26 -22.74 2.85
CA PRO A 63 14.24 -22.81 3.94
C PRO A 63 14.11 -21.63 4.92
N ARG A 64 13.86 -20.42 4.40
CA ARG A 64 13.63 -19.21 5.20
C ARG A 64 12.36 -19.27 6.05
N GLN A 65 11.25 -19.81 5.54
CA GLN A 65 10.01 -19.99 6.30
C GLN A 65 10.19 -21.01 7.43
N ARG A 66 10.92 -22.11 7.17
CA ARG A 66 11.28 -23.10 8.19
C ARG A 66 12.11 -22.47 9.31
N ASP A 67 13.06 -21.62 8.96
CA ASP A 67 13.91 -20.94 9.94
C ASP A 67 13.15 -19.88 10.73
N ASN A 68 12.20 -19.18 10.11
CA ASN A 68 11.29 -18.26 10.81
C ASN A 68 10.40 -19.00 11.82
N ILE A 69 9.82 -20.15 11.44
CA ILE A 69 9.00 -20.97 12.34
C ILE A 69 9.85 -21.49 13.51
N ARG A 70 11.06 -21.98 13.24
CA ARG A 70 12.00 -22.42 14.30
C ARG A 70 12.38 -21.29 15.24
N ARG A 71 12.57 -20.07 14.72
CA ARG A 71 12.89 -18.89 15.52
C ARG A 71 11.71 -18.49 16.40
N ALA A 72 10.50 -18.39 15.81
CA ALA A 72 9.28 -18.07 16.53
C ALA A 72 8.98 -19.11 17.64
N ALA A 73 9.18 -20.41 17.35
CA ALA A 73 9.03 -21.47 18.35
C ALA A 73 10.04 -21.34 19.51
N LYS A 74 11.31 -21.02 19.21
CA LYS A 74 12.33 -20.77 20.24
C LYS A 74 12.04 -19.54 21.08
N GLU A 75 11.52 -18.48 20.46
CA GLU A 75 11.11 -17.25 21.18
C GLU A 75 9.91 -17.49 22.08
N ALA A 76 8.90 -18.23 21.60
CA ALA A 76 7.75 -18.62 22.41
C ALA A 76 8.16 -19.49 23.62
N ALA A 77 9.07 -20.45 23.40
CA ALA A 77 9.60 -21.31 24.46
C ALA A 77 10.44 -20.52 25.49
N ARG A 78 11.28 -19.58 25.05
CA ARG A 78 12.08 -18.72 25.94
C ARG A 78 11.23 -17.80 26.80
N ASN A 79 10.15 -17.28 26.24
CA ASN A 79 9.30 -16.31 26.92
C ASN A 79 8.25 -16.98 27.83
N GLY A 80 8.17 -18.33 27.86
CA GLY A 80 7.19 -19.09 28.64
C GLY A 80 5.73 -18.73 28.35
N LYS A 81 5.50 -17.96 27.29
CA LYS A 81 4.22 -17.37 26.97
C LYS A 81 3.64 -18.20 25.85
N VAL A 82 2.83 -19.19 26.22
CA VAL A 82 1.87 -19.78 25.29
C VAL A 82 0.97 -18.64 24.86
N VAL A 83 1.24 -18.06 23.69
CA VAL A 83 0.35 -17.09 23.06
C VAL A 83 -0.86 -17.91 22.62
N GLN A 84 -1.89 -17.97 23.47
CA GLN A 84 -3.20 -18.38 23.02
C GLN A 84 -3.56 -17.46 21.85
N LEU A 85 -3.72 -18.02 20.65
CA LEU A 85 -4.29 -17.33 19.50
C LEU A 85 -5.68 -16.85 19.92
N GLY A 86 -5.74 -15.60 20.36
CA GLY A 86 -6.97 -14.99 20.85
C GLY A 86 -7.95 -14.91 19.70
N SER A 87 -9.06 -15.63 19.79
CA SER A 87 -10.18 -15.45 18.86
C SER A 87 -10.49 -13.96 18.70
N HIS A 88 -10.72 -13.53 17.45
CA HIS A 88 -10.98 -12.15 17.02
C HIS A 88 -12.07 -11.39 17.80
N ARG A 89 -12.79 -12.03 18.73
CA ARG A 89 -13.84 -11.41 19.55
C ARG A 89 -13.34 -10.55 20.71
N LYS A 90 -12.11 -10.73 21.23
CA LYS A 90 -11.65 -9.93 22.40
C LYS A 90 -11.22 -8.50 22.05
N ALA A 91 -10.86 -8.21 20.79
CA ALA A 91 -10.47 -6.86 20.37
C ALA A 91 -11.63 -5.84 20.42
N ARG A 92 -12.90 -6.29 20.37
CA ARG A 92 -14.07 -5.38 20.37
C ARG A 92 -14.46 -4.82 21.74
N LYS A 93 -14.06 -5.44 22.86
CA LYS A 93 -14.50 -4.99 24.20
C LYS A 93 -13.66 -3.85 24.80
N SER A 94 -12.48 -3.57 24.25
CA SER A 94 -11.60 -2.51 24.80
C SER A 94 -11.91 -1.10 24.28
N TRP A 95 -12.86 -0.95 23.34
CA TRP A 95 -13.18 0.34 22.70
C TRP A 95 -14.33 1.13 23.35
N VAL A 96 -14.90 0.65 24.46
CA VAL A 96 -16.04 1.32 25.12
C VAL A 96 -15.59 2.35 26.17
N VAL A 97 -14.35 2.27 26.66
CA VAL A 97 -13.82 3.20 27.67
C VAL A 97 -13.59 4.64 27.15
N PRO A 98 -13.15 4.92 25.90
CA PRO A 98 -12.91 6.31 25.46
C PRO A 98 -14.18 7.11 25.15
N PHE A 99 -15.36 6.49 24.96
CA PHE A 99 -16.59 7.22 24.64
C PHE A 99 -17.17 8.01 25.83
N ALA A 100 -16.87 7.63 27.07
CA ALA A 100 -17.34 8.36 28.26
C ALA A 100 -16.63 9.71 28.45
N ALA A 101 -15.39 9.86 28.00
CA ALA A 101 -14.62 11.11 28.13
C ALA A 101 -15.04 12.17 27.09
N ALA A 102 -15.44 11.76 25.88
CA ALA A 102 -15.86 12.67 24.82
C ALA A 102 -17.19 13.39 25.13
N ALA A 103 -18.13 12.72 25.80
CA ALA A 103 -19.42 13.30 26.19
C ALA A 103 -19.27 14.49 27.17
N ALA A 104 -18.27 14.46 28.06
CA ALA A 104 -18.01 15.55 29.01
C ALA A 104 -17.45 16.81 28.32
N ILE A 105 -16.65 16.63 27.26
CA ILE A 105 -16.07 17.75 26.49
C ILE A 105 -17.15 18.43 25.63
N ALA A 106 -18.05 17.65 25.03
CA ALA A 106 -19.16 18.19 24.24
C ALA A 106 -20.13 19.03 25.10
N ALA A 107 -20.40 18.62 26.33
CA ALA A 107 -21.23 19.39 27.27
C ALA A 107 -20.57 20.74 27.68
N GLY A 108 -19.24 20.77 27.82
CA GLY A 108 -18.50 22.00 28.12
C GLY A 108 -18.53 23.04 26.99
N ILE A 109 -18.43 22.60 25.74
CA ILE A 109 -18.43 23.49 24.56
C ILE A 109 -19.81 24.11 24.35
N PHE A 110 -20.89 23.37 24.59
CA PHE A 110 -22.25 23.89 24.44
C PHE A 110 -22.56 25.05 25.41
N ILE A 111 -22.01 25.02 26.63
CA ILE A 111 -22.20 26.08 27.62
C ILE A 111 -21.46 27.37 27.22
N LEU A 112 -20.29 27.27 26.57
CA LEU A 112 -19.54 28.45 26.10
C LEU A 112 -20.19 29.16 24.90
N THR A 113 -20.99 28.47 24.09
CA THR A 113 -21.64 29.06 22.90
C THR A 113 -22.89 29.91 23.19
N LYS A 114 -23.34 30.01 24.46
CA LYS A 114 -24.53 30.79 24.84
C LYS A 114 -24.26 32.21 25.32
N ILE A 115 -23.01 32.70 25.26
CA ILE A 115 -22.66 34.08 25.60
C ILE A 115 -22.81 34.97 24.35
N PRO A 116 -23.74 35.93 24.31
CA PRO A 116 -23.94 36.78 23.14
C PRO A 116 -22.80 37.80 22.99
N ALA A 117 -22.06 37.71 21.88
CA ALA A 117 -21.05 38.70 21.49
C ALA A 117 -21.71 39.95 20.88
N THR A 118 -21.19 41.11 21.27
CA THR A 118 -21.63 42.44 20.87
C THR A 118 -21.36 42.73 19.38
N LYS A 119 -22.34 43.36 18.74
CA LYS A 119 -22.41 43.69 17.31
C LYS A 119 -21.44 44.84 16.97
N GLY A 120 -20.37 44.55 16.24
CA GLY A 120 -19.50 45.55 15.61
C GLY A 120 -19.65 45.51 14.09
N GLY A 121 -20.25 46.54 13.51
CA GLY A 121 -20.46 46.67 12.07
C GLY A 121 -19.26 47.28 11.34
N GLY A 122 -18.90 46.70 10.20
CA GLY A 122 -17.93 47.26 9.25
C GLY A 122 -18.42 47.04 7.82
N LYS A 123 -18.86 48.12 7.16
CA LYS A 123 -19.16 48.19 5.73
C LYS A 123 -17.86 48.22 4.94
N GLY A 124 -17.61 47.22 4.10
CA GLY A 124 -16.53 47.19 3.12
C GLY A 124 -17.10 47.22 1.70
N VAL A 125 -16.61 48.17 0.91
CA VAL A 125 -17.06 48.59 -0.42
C VAL A 125 -16.78 47.52 -1.49
N SER A 126 -17.75 47.29 -2.38
CA SER A 126 -17.64 46.46 -3.58
C SER A 126 -17.21 47.31 -4.78
N GLY A 127 -16.16 46.88 -5.48
CA GLY A 127 -15.65 47.49 -6.70
C GLY A 127 -15.68 46.51 -7.86
N ASN A 128 -16.43 46.87 -8.91
CA ASN A 128 -16.56 46.17 -10.19
C ASN A 128 -15.33 46.31 -11.10
N SER A 129 -14.97 45.24 -11.81
CA SER A 129 -14.33 45.22 -13.15
C SER A 129 -14.07 43.77 -13.56
N ALA A 130 -14.17 43.29 -14.79
CA ALA A 130 -14.82 43.66 -16.05
C ALA A 130 -14.64 42.45 -17.01
N ASN A 131 -15.50 42.35 -18.02
CA ASN A 131 -15.28 41.75 -19.36
C ASN A 131 -15.34 40.23 -19.61
N ASN A 132 -16.44 39.84 -20.28
CA ASN A 132 -16.53 39.18 -21.59
C ASN A 132 -15.46 38.16 -22.04
N ALA A 133 -15.89 36.94 -22.37
CA ALA A 133 -15.87 36.39 -23.75
C ALA A 133 -16.51 34.98 -23.80
N ALA A 134 -17.24 34.71 -24.89
CA ALA A 134 -17.91 33.45 -25.19
C ALA A 134 -16.95 32.33 -25.65
N PRO A 135 -17.28 31.04 -25.48
CA PRO A 135 -16.49 29.94 -26.05
C PRO A 135 -16.98 29.56 -27.46
N PRO A 136 -16.09 29.30 -28.43
CA PRO A 136 -16.42 28.50 -29.59
C PRO A 136 -16.31 27.00 -29.26
N SER A 137 -17.38 26.27 -29.54
CA SER A 137 -17.38 24.81 -29.58
C SER A 137 -16.52 24.34 -30.76
N ALA A 138 -15.31 23.89 -30.44
CA ALA A 138 -14.49 23.06 -31.34
C ALA A 138 -14.24 21.74 -30.61
N MET A 139 -14.64 20.64 -31.24
CA MET A 139 -14.31 19.29 -30.77
C MET A 139 -12.79 19.13 -30.78
N PRO A 140 -12.16 18.66 -29.68
CA PRO A 140 -10.75 18.36 -29.72
C PRO A 140 -10.52 17.05 -30.48
N ASP A 141 -9.80 17.18 -31.59
CA ASP A 141 -9.00 16.12 -32.19
C ASP A 141 -8.12 15.44 -31.13
N ALA A 142 -7.89 14.14 -31.35
CA ALA A 142 -7.09 13.21 -30.58
C ALA A 142 -6.10 13.84 -29.57
N VAL A 143 -6.36 13.56 -28.29
CA VAL A 143 -5.45 13.87 -27.16
C VAL A 143 -4.02 13.47 -27.53
N PRO A 144 -3.03 14.37 -27.40
CA PRO A 144 -1.62 14.05 -27.61
C PRO A 144 -1.24 12.89 -26.69
N ARG A 145 -0.89 11.74 -27.27
CA ARG A 145 -0.41 10.59 -26.50
C ARG A 145 0.93 10.96 -25.84
N ASP A 146 1.02 10.61 -24.55
CA ASP A 146 2.16 10.76 -23.66
C ASP A 146 3.54 10.52 -24.31
N GLY A 147 4.51 11.26 -23.77
CA GLY A 147 5.91 11.40 -24.18
C GLY A 147 6.55 10.21 -24.91
N THR A 148 7.11 10.51 -26.07
CA THR A 148 8.09 9.68 -26.76
C THR A 148 9.25 9.33 -25.82
N ALA A 149 9.86 8.16 -26.03
CA ALA A 149 10.91 7.54 -25.21
C ALA A 149 12.17 8.43 -25.02
N GLY A 150 12.04 9.45 -24.19
CA GLY A 150 13.09 10.35 -23.76
C GLY A 150 13.52 10.07 -22.33
N ALA A 151 14.62 10.71 -21.93
CA ALA A 151 15.05 10.67 -20.55
C ALA A 151 14.20 11.64 -19.71
N ILE A 152 13.79 11.20 -18.51
CA ILE A 152 13.08 12.05 -17.55
C ILE A 152 13.94 12.21 -16.31
N ARG A 153 14.14 13.47 -15.91
CA ARG A 153 14.81 13.81 -14.66
C ARG A 153 13.84 13.71 -13.49
N LEU A 154 14.25 13.02 -12.44
CA LEU A 154 13.39 12.72 -11.31
C LEU A 154 13.41 13.89 -10.30
N PRO A 155 12.23 14.41 -9.89
CA PRO A 155 12.13 15.47 -8.90
C PRO A 155 12.45 14.91 -7.52
N LEU A 156 13.62 15.25 -6.97
CA LEU A 156 14.00 14.84 -5.62
C LEU A 156 13.44 15.82 -4.58
N ARG A 157 12.12 16.00 -4.58
CA ARG A 157 11.38 16.80 -3.60
C ARG A 157 10.12 16.04 -3.18
N ALA A 158 10.02 15.76 -1.89
CA ALA A 158 8.79 15.25 -1.30
C ALA A 158 8.62 15.90 0.07
N GLY A 159 7.50 16.57 0.27
CA GLY A 159 7.01 16.88 1.59
C GLY A 159 6.49 15.62 2.29
N LYS A 160 5.85 15.82 3.44
CA LYS A 160 5.24 14.74 4.24
C LYS A 160 3.84 15.12 4.73
N GLU A 161 3.28 16.21 4.22
CA GLU A 161 2.06 16.80 4.79
C GLU A 161 0.80 16.14 4.26
N SER A 162 0.83 15.62 3.03
CA SER A 162 -0.36 15.09 2.37
C SER A 162 -1.04 13.97 3.16
N LEU A 163 -0.29 13.01 3.72
CA LEU A 163 -0.90 11.92 4.48
C LEU A 163 -1.64 12.42 5.73
N ALA A 164 -1.10 13.44 6.42
CA ALA A 164 -1.76 14.05 7.57
C ALA A 164 -3.04 14.80 7.16
N LYS A 165 -3.02 15.50 6.02
CA LYS A 165 -4.20 16.18 5.46
C LYS A 165 -5.29 15.17 5.08
N ILE A 166 -4.92 14.10 4.38
CA ILE A 166 -5.82 13.00 4.02
C ILE A 166 -6.41 12.35 5.26
N SER A 167 -5.58 12.01 6.25
CA SER A 167 -6.05 11.41 7.50
C SER A 167 -7.02 12.33 8.24
N SER A 168 -6.77 13.63 8.28
CA SER A 168 -7.69 14.61 8.88
C SER A 168 -9.00 14.69 8.11
N ALA A 169 -8.95 14.78 6.77
CA ALA A 169 -10.12 14.83 5.93
C ALA A 169 -11.03 13.59 6.11
N VAL A 170 -10.43 12.40 6.10
CA VAL A 170 -11.17 11.13 6.22
C VAL A 170 -11.66 10.90 7.65
N ARG A 171 -10.78 10.98 8.65
CA ARG A 171 -11.10 10.55 10.03
C ARG A 171 -11.84 11.60 10.85
N ILE A 172 -11.51 12.88 10.65
CA ILE A 172 -12.04 13.99 11.45
C ILE A 172 -13.20 14.64 10.71
N ALA A 173 -12.99 15.01 9.45
CA ALA A 173 -14.00 15.71 8.66
C ALA A 173 -14.99 14.77 7.96
N SER A 174 -14.76 13.45 7.97
CA SER A 174 -15.61 12.44 7.31
C SER A 174 -15.95 12.80 5.86
N ARG A 175 -14.95 13.30 5.12
CA ARG A 175 -15.09 13.67 3.69
C ARG A 175 -13.96 13.09 2.87
N LYS A 176 -14.21 12.88 1.58
CA LYS A 176 -13.15 12.56 0.63
C LYS A 176 -12.19 13.77 0.51
N PRO A 177 -10.86 13.58 0.57
CA PRO A 177 -9.92 14.65 0.29
C PRO A 177 -10.05 15.10 -1.16
N SER A 178 -9.83 16.40 -1.41
CA SER A 178 -9.78 16.92 -2.78
C SER A 178 -8.47 16.52 -3.46
N ALA A 179 -8.44 16.49 -4.79
CA ALA A 179 -7.29 15.99 -5.54
C ALA A 179 -5.98 16.78 -5.28
N ASP A 180 -6.08 18.05 -4.90
CA ASP A 180 -4.97 18.93 -4.51
C ASP A 180 -4.43 18.67 -3.09
N GLU A 181 -5.23 18.05 -2.21
CA GLU A 181 -4.79 17.61 -0.89
C GLU A 181 -3.96 16.32 -0.96
N VAL A 182 -4.02 15.61 -2.09
CA VAL A 182 -3.44 14.27 -2.28
C VAL A 182 -2.16 14.35 -3.12
N SER A 183 -1.04 14.08 -2.48
CA SER A 183 0.28 14.00 -3.09
C SER A 183 0.87 12.62 -2.87
N VAL A 184 0.77 11.76 -3.89
CA VAL A 184 1.31 10.39 -3.87
C VAL A 184 2.78 10.34 -3.43
N PRO A 185 3.68 11.22 -3.92
CA PRO A 185 5.07 11.20 -3.48
C PRO A 185 5.20 11.50 -1.98
N GLU A 186 4.42 12.43 -1.43
CA GLU A 186 4.46 12.71 0.01
C GLU A 186 3.90 11.56 0.85
N MET A 187 2.83 10.90 0.37
CA MET A 187 2.27 9.72 1.03
C MET A 187 3.29 8.58 1.11
N LEU A 188 4.00 8.29 0.01
CA LEU A 188 5.07 7.27 0.00
C LEU A 188 6.17 7.60 1.00
N ASN A 189 6.57 8.88 1.06
CA ASN A 189 7.65 9.36 1.91
C ASN A 189 7.26 9.56 3.39
N ALA A 190 6.00 9.30 3.74
CA ALA A 190 5.55 9.18 5.12
C ALA A 190 5.97 7.84 5.77
N PHE A 191 6.36 6.84 4.95
CA PHE A 191 6.72 5.50 5.42
C PHE A 191 8.21 5.20 5.21
N PRO A 192 8.84 4.39 6.08
CA PRO A 192 10.26 4.03 5.98
C PRO A 192 10.50 2.88 4.97
N LEU A 193 10.02 3.04 3.75
CA LEU A 193 10.07 2.04 2.68
C LEU A 193 11.46 1.94 2.05
N ARG A 194 11.81 0.75 1.55
CA ARG A 194 13.11 0.46 0.93
C ARG A 194 12.94 -0.27 -0.40
N ALA A 195 13.79 0.07 -1.36
CA ALA A 195 13.93 -0.69 -2.61
C ALA A 195 15.16 -1.60 -2.48
N ASN A 196 14.96 -2.92 -2.57
CA ASN A 196 15.97 -3.90 -2.18
C ASN A 196 16.61 -4.67 -3.36
N ALA A 197 16.15 -4.50 -4.59
CA ALA A 197 16.61 -5.33 -5.72
C ALA A 197 17.97 -4.90 -6.29
N ALA A 198 18.08 -3.66 -6.77
CA ALA A 198 19.30 -3.13 -7.39
C ALA A 198 19.78 -1.89 -6.65
N VAL A 199 21.07 -1.83 -6.28
CA VAL A 199 21.63 -0.75 -5.45
C VAL A 199 22.95 -0.24 -6.02
N ALA A 200 23.11 1.07 -6.07
CA ALA A 200 24.36 1.77 -6.36
C ALA A 200 24.72 2.75 -5.24
N LEU A 201 26.02 2.92 -4.99
CA LEU A 201 26.56 3.80 -3.94
C LEU A 201 27.56 4.80 -4.54
N LYS A 202 27.50 6.06 -4.10
CA LYS A 202 28.49 7.10 -4.46
C LYS A 202 28.46 8.22 -3.42
N GLY A 203 29.62 8.67 -2.94
CA GLY A 203 29.73 9.83 -2.04
C GLY A 203 28.92 9.70 -0.75
N GLY A 204 28.75 8.47 -0.24
CA GLY A 204 27.90 8.17 0.92
C GLY A 204 26.39 8.09 0.63
N CYS A 205 25.94 8.51 -0.55
CA CYS A 205 24.56 8.38 -1.00
C CYS A 205 24.28 6.97 -1.55
N LYS A 206 23.01 6.56 -1.49
CA LYS A 206 22.49 5.31 -2.04
C LYS A 206 21.39 5.61 -3.06
N LEU A 207 21.44 4.96 -4.21
CA LEU A 207 20.33 4.82 -5.14
C LEU A 207 19.90 3.35 -5.17
N GLY A 208 18.61 3.09 -4.97
CA GLY A 208 18.01 1.76 -5.04
C GLY A 208 16.88 1.74 -6.06
N ALA A 209 16.66 0.59 -6.71
CA ALA A 209 15.51 0.36 -7.55
C ALA A 209 14.92 -1.03 -7.31
N GLU A 210 13.60 -1.14 -7.38
CA GLU A 210 12.87 -2.41 -7.33
C GLU A 210 11.72 -2.36 -8.34
N ILE A 211 11.56 -3.45 -9.11
CA ILE A 211 10.59 -3.54 -10.20
C ILE A 211 9.54 -4.56 -9.80
N ILE A 212 8.26 -4.18 -9.92
CA ILE A 212 7.13 -5.07 -9.66
C ILE A 212 6.09 -4.96 -10.80
N PRO A 213 5.26 -5.98 -11.02
CA PRO A 213 4.09 -5.85 -11.88
C PRO A 213 3.17 -4.72 -11.38
N CYS A 214 2.57 -3.95 -12.30
CA CYS A 214 1.61 -2.92 -11.92
C CYS A 214 0.25 -3.54 -11.61
N PRO A 215 -0.27 -3.45 -10.36
CA PRO A 215 -1.45 -4.21 -9.98
C PRO A 215 -2.74 -3.78 -10.71
N TRP A 216 -2.85 -2.51 -11.07
CA TRP A 216 -4.01 -1.97 -11.80
C TRP A 216 -3.84 -1.97 -13.32
N LYS A 217 -2.66 -2.33 -13.82
CA LYS A 217 -2.36 -2.31 -15.26
C LYS A 217 -1.48 -3.49 -15.63
N PRO A 218 -2.05 -4.65 -16.05
CA PRO A 218 -1.31 -5.89 -16.25
C PRO A 218 -0.15 -5.80 -17.26
N SER A 219 -0.20 -4.87 -18.22
CA SER A 219 0.88 -4.63 -19.18
C SER A 219 2.04 -3.77 -18.62
N GLY A 220 1.80 -3.07 -17.52
CA GLY A 220 2.73 -2.15 -16.88
C GLY A 220 3.59 -2.79 -15.79
N SER A 221 4.71 -2.14 -15.50
CA SER A 221 5.49 -2.33 -14.28
C SER A 221 5.53 -1.05 -13.48
N LEU A 222 5.68 -1.20 -12.17
CA LEU A 222 6.09 -0.11 -11.28
C LEU A 222 7.58 -0.25 -10.99
N ILE A 223 8.30 0.86 -11.05
CA ILE A 223 9.70 0.97 -10.66
C ILE A 223 9.75 1.86 -9.44
N LEU A 224 10.05 1.27 -8.29
CA LEU A 224 10.24 1.95 -7.03
C LEU A 224 11.68 2.40 -6.96
N ILE A 225 11.90 3.69 -6.75
CA ILE A 225 13.22 4.32 -6.82
C ILE A 225 13.50 4.95 -5.45
N GLU A 226 14.42 4.36 -4.70
CA GLU A 226 14.88 4.86 -3.40
C GLU A 226 16.12 5.72 -3.59
N VAL A 227 16.10 6.95 -3.08
CA VAL A 227 17.28 7.83 -3.01
C VAL A 227 17.55 8.14 -1.56
N ARG A 228 18.77 7.87 -1.09
CA ARG A 228 19.17 8.16 0.29
C ARG A 228 20.38 9.08 0.32
N GLY A 229 20.26 10.16 1.11
CA GLY A 229 21.32 11.11 1.38
C GLY A 229 22.45 10.49 2.17
N ALA A 230 23.63 11.10 2.09
CA ALA A 230 24.81 10.62 2.80
C ALA A 230 24.65 10.76 4.32
N LYS A 231 25.44 10.02 5.10
CA LYS A 231 25.40 10.12 6.57
C LYS A 231 26.18 11.32 7.10
N ASP A 232 27.22 11.72 6.37
CA ASP A 232 28.28 12.63 6.79
C ASP A 232 28.04 14.09 6.38
N GLY A 233 27.09 14.35 5.49
CA GLY A 233 26.79 15.71 5.03
C GLY A 233 25.70 15.78 3.99
N GLU A 234 25.28 17.02 3.72
CA GLU A 234 24.38 17.35 2.62
C GLU A 234 25.10 17.12 1.29
N ARG A 235 24.38 16.59 0.29
CA ARG A 235 24.92 16.31 -1.06
C ARG A 235 23.96 16.80 -2.13
N SER A 236 24.49 17.25 -3.26
CA SER A 236 23.73 17.62 -4.44
C SER A 236 23.50 16.38 -5.31
N LEU A 237 22.25 15.97 -5.48
CA LEU A 237 21.88 14.76 -6.21
C LEU A 237 21.08 15.07 -7.46
N SER A 238 21.33 14.29 -8.50
CA SER A 238 20.54 14.28 -9.72
C SER A 238 20.30 12.84 -10.13
N VAL A 239 19.04 12.49 -10.38
CA VAL A 239 18.65 11.17 -10.88
C VAL A 239 17.83 11.36 -12.15
N GLU A 240 18.13 10.55 -13.16
CA GLU A 240 17.52 10.59 -14.49
C GLU A 240 17.18 9.16 -14.90
N TYR A 241 15.92 8.93 -15.23
CA TYR A 241 15.48 7.69 -15.86
C TYR A 241 15.68 7.81 -17.37
N LYS A 242 16.41 6.86 -17.95
CA LYS A 242 16.63 6.75 -19.39
C LYS A 242 15.92 5.51 -19.89
N ALA A 243 14.75 5.72 -20.47
CA ALA A 243 13.96 4.67 -21.10
C ALA A 243 14.76 3.98 -22.22
N ASP A 244 14.58 2.67 -22.37
CA ASP A 244 15.08 1.97 -23.54
C ASP A 244 14.15 2.23 -24.73
N ALA A 245 14.64 3.01 -25.71
CA ALA A 245 13.82 3.49 -26.83
C ALA A 245 13.26 2.37 -27.73
N GLY A 246 13.85 1.17 -27.69
CA GLY A 246 13.38 0.03 -28.48
C GLY A 246 12.24 -0.74 -27.83
N SER A 247 12.05 -0.62 -26.52
CA SER A 247 11.15 -1.49 -25.76
C SER A 247 10.08 -0.77 -24.94
N VAL A 248 10.41 0.41 -24.40
CA VAL A 248 9.48 1.19 -23.56
C VAL A 248 8.48 1.93 -24.46
N ILE A 249 7.20 1.60 -24.30
CA ILE A 249 6.08 2.22 -25.02
C ILE A 249 5.75 3.57 -24.40
N SER A 250 5.63 3.61 -23.07
CA SER A 250 5.31 4.83 -22.32
C SER A 250 5.80 4.71 -20.88
N HIS A 251 5.98 5.85 -20.23
CA HIS A 251 6.29 5.90 -18.81
C HIS A 251 5.69 7.17 -18.18
N LYS A 252 5.27 7.06 -16.91
CA LYS A 252 4.63 8.13 -16.14
C LYS A 252 5.20 8.12 -14.72
N LEU A 253 5.67 9.27 -14.23
CA LEU A 253 6.05 9.42 -12.84
C LEU A 253 4.80 9.62 -11.99
N LEU A 254 4.51 8.70 -11.08
CA LEU A 254 3.24 8.69 -10.36
C LEU A 254 3.15 9.88 -9.39
N GLY A 255 1.99 10.56 -9.42
CA GLY A 255 1.70 11.71 -8.57
C GLY A 255 2.24 13.05 -9.05
N TYR A 256 2.97 13.08 -10.17
CA TYR A 256 3.46 14.30 -10.80
C TYR A 256 2.66 14.62 -12.07
N PRO A 257 2.45 15.91 -12.40
CA PRO A 257 1.87 16.26 -13.68
C PRO A 257 2.77 15.73 -14.81
N PRO A 258 2.18 15.33 -15.96
CA PRO A 258 2.98 14.93 -17.11
C PRO A 258 3.95 16.05 -17.46
N ALA A 259 5.22 15.70 -17.68
CA ALA A 259 6.24 16.68 -18.02
C ALA A 259 5.88 17.31 -19.37
N SER A 260 5.26 18.49 -19.34
CA SER A 260 4.82 19.23 -20.53
C SER A 260 6.04 19.72 -21.33
N GLY A 261 6.67 18.83 -22.11
CA GLY A 261 7.53 19.10 -23.28
C GLY A 261 8.75 20.02 -23.11
N SER A 262 8.92 20.71 -21.99
CA SER A 262 10.00 21.64 -21.75
C SER A 262 10.96 21.01 -20.77
N ALA A 263 12.09 20.56 -21.33
CA ALA A 263 13.28 20.11 -20.62
C ALA A 263 13.94 21.27 -19.84
N ALA A 264 13.16 22.01 -19.05
CA ALA A 264 13.70 22.81 -17.96
C ALA A 264 14.31 21.82 -16.98
N ASN A 265 15.58 21.47 -17.22
CA ASN A 265 16.38 20.55 -16.44
C ASN A 265 16.22 20.92 -14.95
N PRO A 266 15.41 20.19 -14.16
CA PRO A 266 15.27 20.54 -12.76
C PRO A 266 16.67 20.50 -12.15
N ALA A 267 17.09 21.59 -11.52
CA ALA A 267 18.41 21.69 -10.94
C ALA A 267 18.69 20.51 -10.00
N ALA A 268 19.97 20.15 -9.85
CA ALA A 268 20.36 19.15 -8.87
C ALA A 268 19.76 19.53 -7.50
N SER A 269 19.15 18.54 -6.84
CA SER A 269 18.44 18.75 -5.58
C SER A 269 19.38 18.43 -4.44
N ARG A 270 19.44 19.31 -3.45
CA ARG A 270 20.22 19.04 -2.25
C ARG A 270 19.44 18.10 -1.34
N MET A 271 20.08 17.00 -0.95
CA MET A 271 19.53 16.05 0.00
C MET A 271 20.22 16.18 1.35
N SER A 272 19.40 16.35 2.40
CA SER A 272 19.87 16.41 3.78
C SER A 272 20.49 15.09 4.23
N PRO A 273 21.39 15.11 5.22
CA PRO A 273 22.00 13.89 5.75
C PRO A 273 20.95 12.87 6.21
N ASN A 274 21.16 11.59 5.91
CA ASN A 274 20.26 10.47 6.25
C ASN A 274 18.82 10.57 5.73
N SER A 275 18.44 11.60 4.97
CA SER A 275 17.12 11.67 4.37
C SER A 275 16.94 10.55 3.35
N THR A 276 15.74 9.99 3.28
CA THR A 276 15.36 8.96 2.32
C THR A 276 14.17 9.47 1.53
N MET A 277 14.19 9.22 0.23
CA MET A 277 13.12 9.56 -0.69
C MET A 277 12.74 8.33 -1.50
N LEU A 278 11.44 8.08 -1.64
CA LEU A 278 10.89 7.08 -2.54
C LEU A 278 10.08 7.77 -3.64
N LEU A 279 10.31 7.36 -4.88
CA LEU A 279 9.56 7.73 -6.07
C LEU A 279 9.05 6.46 -6.76
N VAL A 280 7.97 6.57 -7.52
CA VAL A 280 7.44 5.44 -8.29
C VAL A 280 7.18 5.87 -9.73
N LEU A 281 7.74 5.10 -10.66
CA LEU A 281 7.54 5.26 -12.09
C LEU A 281 6.69 4.11 -12.61
N GLU A 282 5.57 4.40 -13.27
CA GLU A 282 4.85 3.42 -14.07
C GLU A 282 5.50 3.34 -15.46
N VAL A 283 5.84 2.14 -15.91
CA VAL A 283 6.46 1.90 -17.22
C VAL A 283 5.68 0.82 -17.96
N ASN A 284 5.25 1.13 -19.18
CA ASN A 284 4.68 0.17 -20.11
C ASN A 284 5.76 -0.21 -21.13
N SER A 285 6.09 -1.50 -21.25
CA SER A 285 7.17 -2.00 -22.10
C SER A 285 6.80 -3.32 -22.75
N ARG A 286 7.36 -3.56 -23.94
CA ARG A 286 7.27 -4.84 -24.67
C ARG A 286 8.39 -5.81 -24.32
N SER A 287 9.40 -5.36 -23.57
CA SER A 287 10.57 -6.16 -23.24
C SER A 287 10.86 -6.12 -21.74
N GLU A 288 11.72 -7.04 -21.31
CA GLU A 288 12.23 -7.07 -19.93
C GLU A 288 13.18 -5.91 -19.64
N ASN A 289 13.84 -5.37 -20.65
CA ASN A 289 14.66 -4.17 -20.50
C ASN A 289 13.74 -2.95 -20.40
N LEU A 290 13.78 -2.27 -19.26
CA LEU A 290 13.04 -1.03 -18.98
C LEU A 290 13.95 0.20 -19.08
N GLY A 291 15.23 0.04 -19.42
CA GLY A 291 16.20 1.12 -19.49
C GLY A 291 17.13 1.17 -18.29
N ARG A 292 17.49 2.37 -17.82
CA ARG A 292 18.45 2.54 -16.71
C ARG A 292 18.22 3.83 -15.92
N LEU A 293 18.67 3.84 -14.66
CA LEU A 293 18.80 5.05 -13.86
C LEU A 293 20.24 5.58 -13.96
N ALA A 294 20.41 6.77 -14.53
CA ALA A 294 21.64 7.53 -14.47
C ALA A 294 21.56 8.52 -13.30
N TRP A 295 22.65 8.69 -12.56
CA TRP A 295 22.67 9.63 -11.44
C TRP A 295 24.06 10.19 -11.17
N SER A 296 24.09 11.30 -10.44
CA SER A 296 25.33 12.00 -10.06
C SER A 296 25.25 12.52 -8.63
N VAL A 297 26.40 12.58 -7.97
CA VAL A 297 26.58 13.16 -6.63
C VAL A 297 27.59 14.30 -6.75
N ASP A 298 27.19 15.50 -6.34
CA ASP A 298 28.00 16.73 -6.43
C ASP A 298 28.57 16.96 -7.83
N GLY A 299 27.71 16.74 -8.85
CA GLY A 299 28.06 16.86 -10.28
C GLY A 299 28.90 15.70 -10.83
N SER A 300 29.41 14.82 -9.99
CA SER A 300 30.20 13.65 -10.42
C SER A 300 29.30 12.46 -10.75
N PRO A 301 29.41 11.86 -11.95
CA PRO A 301 28.58 10.72 -12.34
C PRO A 301 28.84 9.50 -11.43
N ALA A 302 27.78 8.76 -11.16
CA ALA A 302 27.77 7.52 -10.37
C ALA A 302 27.45 6.31 -11.27
N PRO A 303 27.73 5.07 -10.83
CA PRO A 303 27.35 3.87 -11.57
C PRO A 303 25.84 3.81 -11.82
N SER A 304 25.44 3.65 -13.08
CA SER A 304 24.03 3.54 -13.45
C SER A 304 23.43 2.21 -12.99
N ILE A 305 22.13 2.19 -12.69
CA ILE A 305 21.39 0.98 -12.35
C ILE A 305 20.61 0.51 -13.60
N PRO A 306 20.91 -0.66 -14.18
CA PRO A 306 20.08 -1.23 -15.24
C PRO A 306 18.73 -1.68 -14.65
N LEU A 307 17.66 -1.47 -15.41
CA LEU A 307 16.30 -1.82 -14.99
C LEU A 307 15.82 -2.99 -15.85
N LEU A 308 16.05 -4.20 -15.36
CA LEU A 308 15.65 -5.45 -16.01
C LEU A 308 14.52 -6.09 -15.20
N ARG A 309 13.37 -6.32 -15.83
CA ARG A 309 12.25 -7.05 -15.24
C ARG A 309 12.66 -8.51 -15.08
N ASN A 310 12.57 -9.04 -13.85
CA ASN A 310 12.70 -10.46 -13.59
C ASN A 310 11.32 -11.01 -13.18
N PRO A 311 10.65 -11.82 -14.03
CA PRO A 311 9.31 -12.34 -13.72
C PRO A 311 9.29 -13.33 -12.56
N GLU A 312 10.43 -13.93 -12.21
CA GLU A 312 10.56 -14.87 -11.10
C GLU A 312 10.84 -14.16 -9.76
N GLN A 313 11.12 -12.85 -9.80
CA GLN A 313 11.42 -12.10 -8.60
C GLN A 313 10.14 -11.75 -7.84
N GLU A 314 10.01 -12.31 -6.64
CA GLU A 314 8.93 -11.95 -5.73
C GLU A 314 9.07 -10.49 -5.24
N PRO A 315 8.02 -9.66 -5.35
CA PRO A 315 8.00 -8.31 -4.78
C PRO A 315 8.24 -8.31 -3.27
N SER A 316 9.08 -7.40 -2.77
CA SER A 316 9.20 -7.20 -1.33
C SER A 316 7.92 -6.63 -0.71
N ASP A 317 7.74 -6.84 0.60
CA ASP A 317 6.59 -6.29 1.34
C ASP A 317 6.55 -4.75 1.28
N ASP A 318 7.71 -4.09 1.24
CA ASP A 318 7.83 -2.65 1.04
C ASP A 318 7.32 -2.25 -0.35
N ALA A 319 7.61 -3.06 -1.37
CA ALA A 319 7.17 -2.77 -2.72
C ALA A 319 5.66 -2.97 -2.92
N ARG A 320 5.09 -4.02 -2.34
CA ARG A 320 3.63 -4.24 -2.34
C ARG A 320 2.90 -3.14 -1.56
N PHE A 321 3.42 -2.76 -0.39
CA PHE A 321 2.84 -1.66 0.40
C PHE A 321 2.95 -0.32 -0.35
N ALA A 322 4.07 -0.03 -1.01
CA ALA A 322 4.21 1.17 -1.84
C ALA A 322 3.20 1.18 -3.01
N ALA A 323 2.97 0.03 -3.66
CA ALA A 323 1.97 -0.10 -4.71
C ALA A 323 0.56 0.23 -4.21
N LEU A 324 0.20 -0.26 -3.01
CA LEU A 324 -1.05 0.11 -2.34
C LEU A 324 -1.13 1.62 -2.08
N VAL A 325 -0.08 2.25 -1.54
CA VAL A 325 -0.05 3.70 -1.29
C VAL A 325 -0.25 4.48 -2.58
N CYS A 326 0.39 4.06 -3.67
CA CYS A 326 0.19 4.65 -5.00
C CYS A 326 -1.24 4.47 -5.50
N GLY A 327 -1.77 3.24 -5.50
CA GLY A 327 -3.12 2.95 -5.97
C GLY A 327 -4.18 3.72 -5.19
N PHE A 328 -4.06 3.80 -3.86
CA PHE A 328 -4.94 4.59 -3.01
C PHE A 328 -4.86 6.09 -3.33
N GLY A 329 -3.66 6.65 -3.45
CA GLY A 329 -3.50 8.07 -3.76
C GLY A 329 -4.01 8.44 -5.17
N LEU A 330 -3.82 7.57 -6.16
CA LEU A 330 -4.38 7.76 -7.51
C LEU A 330 -5.91 7.68 -7.51
N TRP A 331 -6.49 6.70 -6.81
CA TRP A 331 -7.94 6.57 -6.63
C TRP A 331 -8.57 7.79 -5.95
N LEU A 332 -7.94 8.31 -4.89
CA LEU A 332 -8.40 9.53 -4.22
C LEU A 332 -8.43 10.74 -5.16
N ARG A 333 -7.44 10.85 -6.05
CA ARG A 333 -7.36 11.92 -7.06
C ARG A 333 -8.30 11.73 -8.25
N GLY A 334 -8.92 10.55 -8.39
CA GLY A 334 -9.69 10.19 -9.58
C GLY A 334 -8.82 10.00 -10.83
N GLU A 335 -7.51 9.77 -10.67
CA GLU A 335 -6.63 9.42 -11.78
C GLU A 335 -6.81 7.95 -12.14
N ASP A 336 -6.79 7.65 -13.45
CA ASP A 336 -6.87 6.28 -13.97
C ASP A 336 -8.11 5.52 -13.45
N ALA A 337 -9.23 6.22 -13.28
CA ALA A 337 -10.49 5.72 -12.72
C ALA A 337 -11.07 4.49 -13.47
N ALA A 338 -10.67 4.26 -14.72
CA ALA A 338 -11.06 3.06 -15.47
C ALA A 338 -10.39 1.77 -14.95
N SER A 339 -9.23 1.89 -14.29
CA SER A 339 -8.44 0.76 -13.78
C SER A 339 -8.34 0.70 -12.25
N LEU A 340 -8.59 1.81 -11.57
CA LEU A 340 -8.51 1.94 -10.13
C LEU A 340 -9.88 2.29 -9.55
N ASP A 341 -10.62 1.25 -9.18
CA ASP A 341 -11.87 1.36 -8.43
C ASP A 341 -11.67 1.01 -6.94
N GLU A 342 -12.74 1.14 -6.17
CA GLU A 342 -12.77 0.78 -4.75
C GLU A 342 -12.35 -0.69 -4.52
N THR A 343 -12.87 -1.59 -5.36
CA THR A 343 -12.62 -3.04 -5.26
C THR A 343 -11.14 -3.35 -5.41
N MET A 344 -10.47 -2.73 -6.37
CA MET A 344 -9.03 -2.87 -6.60
C MET A 344 -8.23 -2.36 -5.39
N VAL A 345 -8.55 -1.17 -4.88
CA VAL A 345 -7.84 -0.61 -3.71
C VAL A 345 -8.00 -1.50 -2.48
N LEU A 346 -9.21 -2.00 -2.20
CA LEU A 346 -9.46 -2.95 -1.10
C LEU A 346 -8.76 -4.29 -1.33
N GLY A 347 -8.68 -4.76 -2.58
CA GLY A 347 -7.93 -5.96 -2.95
C GLY A 347 -6.45 -5.83 -2.59
N LEU A 348 -5.82 -4.72 -2.98
CA LEU A 348 -4.43 -4.42 -2.63
C LEU A 348 -4.23 -4.31 -1.11
N ALA A 349 -5.17 -3.69 -0.40
CA ALA A 349 -5.12 -3.56 1.05
C ALA A 349 -5.13 -4.93 1.74
N ARG A 350 -5.97 -5.86 1.26
CA ARG A 350 -6.05 -7.24 1.78
C ARG A 350 -4.79 -8.05 1.48
N GLU A 351 -4.22 -7.91 0.29
CA GLU A 351 -2.97 -8.57 -0.07
C GLU A 351 -1.82 -8.15 0.86
N VAL A 352 -1.74 -6.85 1.15
CA VAL A 352 -0.68 -6.29 2.00
C VAL A 352 -0.90 -6.60 3.49
N ALA A 353 -2.15 -6.83 3.91
CA ALA A 353 -2.49 -7.14 5.31
C ALA A 353 -1.94 -8.49 5.83
N ALA A 354 -1.32 -9.31 4.98
CA ALA A 354 -0.70 -10.57 5.39
C ALA A 354 0.44 -10.36 6.41
N ASP A 355 0.62 -11.33 7.33
CA ASP A 355 1.27 -11.22 8.64
C ASP A 355 2.57 -10.37 8.75
N GLY A 356 2.68 -9.62 9.85
CA GLY A 356 3.94 -9.02 10.31
C GLY A 356 4.15 -7.54 9.97
N LEU A 357 3.10 -6.81 9.61
CA LEU A 357 3.19 -5.37 9.33
C LEU A 357 3.61 -4.55 10.55
N VAL A 358 4.36 -3.48 10.31
CA VAL A 358 4.64 -2.46 11.34
C VAL A 358 3.39 -1.64 11.66
N PRO A 359 3.23 -1.12 12.90
CA PRO A 359 2.02 -0.42 13.34
C PRO A 359 1.51 0.68 12.40
N ASP A 360 2.41 1.50 11.84
CA ASP A 360 2.04 2.60 10.94
C ASP A 360 1.34 2.11 9.66
N ARG A 361 1.63 0.88 9.21
CA ARG A 361 0.96 0.29 8.04
C ARG A 361 -0.45 -0.16 8.37
N TYR A 362 -0.70 -0.66 9.57
CA TYR A 362 -2.06 -0.97 10.02
C TYR A 362 -2.93 0.28 10.10
N ASP A 363 -2.37 1.38 10.65
CA ASP A 363 -3.07 2.66 10.68
C ASP A 363 -3.44 3.13 9.25
N PHE A 364 -2.54 2.95 8.29
CA PHE A 364 -2.83 3.25 6.89
C PHE A 364 -3.92 2.35 6.29
N LEU A 365 -3.93 1.05 6.59
CA LEU A 365 -5.00 0.14 6.13
C LEU A 365 -6.36 0.56 6.69
N ASP A 366 -6.42 0.95 7.96
CA ASP A 366 -7.65 1.48 8.58
C ASP A 366 -8.09 2.79 7.92
N LEU A 367 -7.14 3.64 7.51
CA LEU A 367 -7.43 4.86 6.76
C LEU A 367 -8.02 4.56 5.38
N VAL A 368 -7.48 3.56 4.68
CA VAL A 368 -8.01 3.11 3.37
C VAL A 368 -9.45 2.61 3.51
N ASP A 369 -9.71 1.72 4.46
CA ASP A 369 -11.05 1.18 4.72
C ASP A 369 -12.07 2.26 5.08
N GLN A 370 -11.67 3.25 5.88
CA GLN A 370 -12.53 4.39 6.22
C GLN A 370 -12.80 5.29 5.01
N ALA A 371 -11.78 5.61 4.21
CA ALA A 371 -11.91 6.49 3.05
C ALA A 371 -12.84 5.90 1.98
N VAL A 372 -12.78 4.58 1.80
CA VAL A 372 -13.63 3.83 0.89
C VAL A 372 -15.11 3.88 1.28
N LYS A 373 -15.43 3.96 2.58
CA LYS A 373 -16.80 4.00 3.09
C LYS A 373 -17.45 5.40 3.04
N LEU A 374 -16.71 6.42 2.59
CA LEU A 374 -17.24 7.77 2.45
C LEU A 374 -18.01 7.86 1.12
N GLU A 375 -19.34 8.02 1.22
CA GLU A 375 -20.26 8.23 0.08
C GLU A 375 -20.06 9.57 -0.63
#